data_AF-A0A925GUF9-F1
#
_entry.id   AF-A0A925GUF9-F1
#
_cell.length_a   1.000
_cell.length_b   1.000
_cell.length_c   1.000
_cell.angle_alpha   90.00
_cell.angle_beta   90.00
_cell.angle_gamma   90.00
#
_symmetry.space_group_name_H-M   'P 1'
#
loop_
_entity.id
_entity.type
_entity.pdbx_description
1 polymer ?
#
loop_
_entity_poly.entity_id
_entity_poly.type
_entity_poly.pdbx_seq_one_letter_code
_entity_poly.pdbx_strand_id
1 'polypeptide(L)'
;MLRKVLSLASLLSLGLAMTPALRAQVEKIKQTSHENAQERSSSGRSSSSASTSFDDGSGGNWGFGAWLIGETIGQVANWQAYKLRKRFANPSVVSLEIMPHLGINPPDYYLAMPRVRGNWGLFSTDFRYNLLIEPAVEGYRSFRTLDWQILQLNLVTTRPVTFRVGTGFSHESAARRAFHESTFALEGRLKADQLGWGAEYRVSKDYETGAVPRREFGVRGQYQVWERGKTRGYLMLGGFFQRYYGRVNVGGIQGGITLVMNN
;
A
#
# COMPACT_ATOMS: atom_id res chain seq x y z
N MET A 1 27.37 -5.91 -22.22
CA MET A 1 26.44 -5.22 -21.30
C MET A 1 25.10 -4.83 -21.96
N LEU A 2 25.07 -4.45 -23.24
CA LEU A 2 23.84 -3.98 -23.93
C LEU A 2 22.64 -4.95 -23.91
N ARG A 3 22.86 -6.27 -24.07
CA ARG A 3 21.76 -7.26 -24.11
C ARG A 3 20.96 -7.39 -22.81
N LYS A 4 21.52 -6.98 -21.66
CA LYS A 4 20.81 -7.02 -20.36
C LYS A 4 19.94 -5.78 -20.10
N VAL A 5 20.16 -4.68 -20.83
CA VAL A 5 19.35 -3.45 -20.71
C VAL A 5 18.03 -3.62 -21.47
N LEU A 6 18.05 -4.35 -22.60
CA LEU A 6 16.85 -4.58 -23.41
C LEU A 6 15.74 -5.39 -22.70
N SER A 7 16.06 -6.32 -21.79
CA SER A 7 15.01 -7.09 -21.10
C SER A 7 14.32 -6.33 -19.97
N LEU A 8 14.92 -5.24 -19.48
CA LEU A 8 14.29 -4.37 -18.48
C LEU A 8 13.28 -3.43 -19.17
N ALA A 9 13.58 -3.01 -20.40
CA ALA A 9 12.72 -2.13 -21.20
C ALA A 9 11.42 -2.83 -21.63
N SER A 10 11.46 -4.13 -21.94
CA SER A 10 10.27 -4.90 -22.33
C SER A 10 9.26 -5.14 -21.21
N LEU A 11 9.68 -5.09 -19.94
CA LEU A 11 8.79 -5.13 -18.77
C LEU A 11 8.11 -3.77 -18.51
N LEU A 12 8.76 -2.65 -18.88
CA LEU A 12 8.15 -1.32 -18.81
C LEU A 12 7.12 -1.08 -19.92
N SER A 13 7.30 -1.68 -21.12
CA SER A 13 6.42 -1.43 -22.26
C SER A 13 5.00 -2.00 -22.11
N LEU A 14 4.77 -2.98 -21.23
CA LEU A 14 3.42 -3.50 -20.96
C LEU A 14 2.53 -2.54 -20.15
N GLY A 15 3.10 -1.49 -19.53
CA GLY A 15 2.34 -0.52 -18.72
C GLY A 15 1.81 0.69 -19.47
N LEU A 16 2.18 0.89 -20.74
CA LEU A 16 1.98 2.16 -21.46
C LEU A 16 0.79 2.18 -22.44
N ALA A 17 0.02 1.10 -22.55
CA ALA A 17 -1.25 1.12 -23.28
C ALA A 17 -2.38 1.74 -22.42
N MET A 18 -2.16 2.97 -21.93
CA MET A 18 -3.18 3.75 -21.21
C MET A 18 -3.83 4.69 -22.22
N THR A 19 -5.11 4.46 -22.47
CA THR A 19 -5.97 5.27 -23.36
C THR A 19 -5.89 6.76 -23.03
N PRO A 20 -5.84 7.65 -24.04
CA PRO A 20 -5.98 9.08 -23.81
C PRO A 20 -7.46 9.36 -23.53
N ALA A 21 -7.86 9.75 -22.31
CA ALA A 21 -8.99 10.67 -22.16
C ALA A 21 -9.28 11.13 -20.70
N LEU A 22 -9.76 12.38 -20.69
CA LEU A 22 -10.63 13.09 -19.74
C LEU A 22 -9.91 13.94 -18.69
N ARG A 23 -9.82 15.23 -19.01
CA ARG A 23 -9.72 16.33 -18.04
C ARG A 23 -10.90 16.26 -17.06
N ALA A 24 -10.69 16.69 -15.82
CA ALA A 24 -11.61 16.66 -14.67
C ALA A 24 -11.70 15.31 -13.92
N GLN A 25 -10.63 14.51 -13.88
CA GLN A 25 -10.58 13.27 -13.10
C GLN A 25 -10.75 13.51 -11.61
N VAL A 26 -10.06 14.52 -11.05
CA VAL A 26 -10.11 14.85 -9.63
C VAL A 26 -11.51 15.27 -9.20
N GLU A 27 -12.20 16.05 -10.02
CA GLU A 27 -13.58 16.47 -9.73
C GLU A 27 -14.54 15.29 -9.74
N LYS A 28 -14.43 14.40 -10.74
CA LYS A 28 -15.24 13.18 -10.79
C LYS A 28 -15.00 12.26 -9.59
N ILE A 29 -13.75 12.15 -9.12
CA ILE A 29 -13.43 11.42 -7.88
C ILE A 29 -14.14 12.06 -6.69
N LYS A 30 -14.02 13.38 -6.52
CA LYS A 30 -14.67 14.11 -5.41
C LYS A 30 -16.19 14.00 -5.47
N GLN A 31 -16.78 14.15 -6.64
CA GLN A 31 -18.22 14.04 -6.83
C GLN A 31 -18.71 12.64 -6.46
N THR A 32 -18.08 11.59 -6.99
CA THR A 32 -18.46 10.20 -6.69
C THR A 32 -18.26 9.87 -5.20
N SER A 33 -17.23 10.45 -4.59
CA SER A 33 -16.97 10.37 -3.15
C SER A 33 -18.08 11.00 -2.31
N HIS A 34 -18.57 12.18 -2.70
CA HIS A 34 -19.71 12.83 -2.05
C HIS A 34 -21.02 12.06 -2.24
N GLU A 35 -21.27 11.50 -3.44
CA GLU A 35 -22.42 10.63 -3.72
C GLU A 35 -22.43 9.41 -2.77
N ASN A 36 -21.31 8.68 -2.69
CA ASN A 36 -21.16 7.56 -1.75
C ASN A 36 -21.31 8.02 -0.28
N ALA A 37 -20.89 9.25 0.02
CA ALA A 37 -21.09 9.80 1.35
C ALA A 37 -22.57 10.01 1.70
N GLN A 38 -23.35 10.52 0.76
CA GLN A 38 -24.77 10.82 0.95
C GLN A 38 -25.65 9.57 1.01
N GLU A 39 -25.35 8.51 0.25
CA GLU A 39 -26.11 7.24 0.29
C GLU A 39 -26.16 6.62 1.71
N ARG A 40 -25.10 6.80 2.49
CA ARG A 40 -25.07 6.40 3.91
C ARG A 40 -25.97 7.27 4.80
N SER A 41 -26.12 8.55 4.48
CA SER A 41 -26.99 9.45 5.25
C SER A 41 -28.47 9.22 4.98
N SER A 42 -28.84 8.81 3.76
CA SER A 42 -30.23 8.48 3.40
C SER A 42 -30.65 7.07 3.82
N SER A 43 -29.71 6.14 3.96
CA SER A 43 -29.94 4.79 4.54
C SER A 43 -29.92 4.78 6.08
N GLY A 44 -29.79 5.94 6.72
CA GLY A 44 -29.85 6.12 8.18
C GLY A 44 -31.27 5.99 8.76
N ARG A 45 -31.97 4.87 8.53
CA ARG A 45 -33.19 4.47 9.25
C ARG A 45 -33.28 2.95 9.38
N SER A 46 -32.56 2.41 10.36
CA SER A 46 -33.01 1.35 11.28
C SER A 46 -31.80 0.84 12.07
N SER A 47 -31.40 1.59 13.09
CA SER A 47 -30.60 1.05 14.18
C SER A 47 -31.50 0.11 15.00
N SER A 48 -31.49 -1.18 14.65
CA SER A 48 -31.78 -2.20 15.66
C SER A 48 -30.47 -2.45 16.39
N SER A 49 -30.40 -1.90 17.61
CA SER A 49 -29.44 -2.30 18.62
C SER A 49 -29.69 -3.77 18.94
N ALA A 50 -29.00 -4.66 18.24
CA ALA A 50 -28.79 -6.02 18.70
C ALA A 50 -27.81 -5.94 19.88
N SER A 51 -28.35 -5.69 21.07
CA SER A 51 -27.69 -6.02 22.31
C SER A 51 -27.44 -7.53 22.30
N THR A 52 -26.23 -7.94 21.95
CA THR A 52 -25.73 -9.26 22.32
C THR A 52 -25.51 -9.22 23.82
N SER A 53 -26.59 -9.49 24.56
CA SER A 53 -26.52 -10.03 25.90
C SER A 53 -25.66 -11.29 25.81
N PHE A 54 -24.46 -11.21 26.40
CA PHE A 54 -23.69 -12.39 26.73
C PHE A 54 -24.45 -13.10 27.85
N ASP A 55 -25.41 -13.95 27.45
CA ASP A 55 -26.03 -14.89 28.35
C ASP A 55 -24.95 -15.86 28.84
N ASP A 56 -24.71 -15.73 30.15
CA ASP A 56 -23.94 -16.64 30.99
C ASP A 56 -24.69 -17.97 31.06
N GLY A 57 -24.37 -18.90 30.17
CA GLY A 57 -25.17 -20.12 30.03
C GLY A 57 -24.69 -21.14 29.00
N SER A 58 -23.51 -21.74 29.21
CA SER A 58 -23.28 -23.19 29.14
C SER A 58 -21.79 -23.50 28.99
N GLY A 59 -21.29 -24.32 29.92
CA GLY A 59 -19.92 -24.82 29.91
C GLY A 59 -19.64 -25.67 28.68
N GLY A 60 -18.67 -25.22 27.88
CA GLY A 60 -18.16 -25.98 26.75
C GLY A 60 -17.35 -25.08 25.84
N ASN A 61 -16.05 -25.35 25.74
CA ASN A 61 -15.16 -24.89 24.66
C ASN A 61 -14.43 -23.54 24.76
N TRP A 62 -14.46 -22.83 25.90
CA TRP A 62 -13.49 -21.75 26.15
C TRP A 62 -12.04 -22.27 26.16
N GLY A 63 -11.81 -23.48 26.66
CA GLY A 63 -10.50 -24.12 26.68
C GLY A 63 -9.92 -24.38 25.29
N PHE A 64 -10.74 -24.81 24.32
CA PHE A 64 -10.29 -25.04 22.94
C PHE A 64 -10.03 -23.74 22.20
N GLY A 65 -10.89 -22.73 22.36
CA GLY A 65 -10.67 -21.39 21.79
C GLY A 65 -9.40 -20.73 22.34
N ALA A 66 -9.22 -20.76 23.66
CA ALA A 66 -8.02 -20.26 24.32
C ALA A 66 -6.76 -21.06 23.95
N TRP A 67 -6.87 -22.38 23.81
CA TRP A 67 -5.77 -23.24 23.35
C TRP A 67 -5.38 -22.95 21.89
N LEU A 68 -6.34 -22.83 20.96
CA LEU A 68 -6.09 -22.44 19.57
C LEU A 68 -5.45 -21.05 19.47
N ILE A 69 -5.94 -20.09 20.24
CA ILE A 69 -5.35 -18.74 20.31
C ILE A 69 -3.94 -18.81 20.92
N GLY A 70 -3.74 -19.59 21.98
CA GLY A 70 -2.44 -19.78 22.62
C GLY A 70 -1.40 -20.42 21.69
N GLU A 71 -1.75 -21.51 21.01
CA GLU A 71 -0.90 -22.19 20.03
C GLU A 71 -0.55 -21.29 18.84
N THR A 72 -1.53 -20.55 18.32
CA THR A 72 -1.29 -19.62 17.21
C THR A 72 -0.41 -18.44 17.61
N ILE A 73 -0.62 -17.87 18.80
CA ILE A 73 0.26 -16.81 19.34
C ILE A 73 1.68 -17.34 19.56
N GLY A 74 1.82 -18.56 20.10
CA GLY A 74 3.11 -19.21 20.31
C GLY A 74 3.86 -19.43 18.99
N GLN A 75 3.17 -19.89 17.95
CA GLN A 75 3.74 -20.04 16.61
C GLN A 75 4.15 -18.70 16.00
N VAL A 76 3.33 -17.65 16.14
CA VAL A 76 3.65 -16.29 15.67
C VAL A 76 4.87 -15.74 16.41
N ALA A 77 4.96 -15.92 17.73
CA ALA A 77 6.11 -15.49 18.53
C ALA A 77 7.40 -16.23 18.12
N ASN A 78 7.32 -17.54 17.91
CA ASN A 78 8.44 -18.34 17.42
C ASN A 78 8.88 -17.90 16.02
N TRP A 79 7.93 -17.63 15.12
CA TRP A 79 8.24 -17.14 13.78
C TRP A 79 8.88 -15.75 13.80
N GLN A 80 8.37 -14.87 14.66
CA GLN A 80 8.94 -13.56 14.90
C GLN A 80 10.39 -13.66 15.39
N ALA A 81 10.64 -14.46 16.43
CA ALA A 81 11.98 -14.68 16.97
C ALA A 81 12.92 -15.27 15.91
N TYR A 82 12.46 -16.24 15.13
CA TYR A 82 13.21 -16.82 14.02
C TYR A 82 13.63 -15.78 12.98
N LYS A 83 12.72 -14.88 12.57
CA LYS A 83 13.05 -13.80 11.63
C LYS A 83 14.04 -12.81 12.23
N LEU A 84 13.85 -12.40 13.48
CA LEU A 84 14.74 -11.45 14.15
C LEU A 84 16.16 -12.02 14.33
N ARG A 85 16.33 -13.34 14.49
CA ARG A 85 17.66 -13.98 14.51
C ARG A 85 18.39 -13.85 13.16
N LYS A 86 17.66 -13.74 12.05
CA LYS A 86 18.21 -13.57 10.70
C LYS A 86 18.48 -12.12 10.31
N ARG A 87 18.29 -11.15 11.20
CA ARG A 87 18.48 -9.71 10.88
C ARG A 87 19.87 -9.38 10.31
N PHE A 88 20.92 -10.06 10.77
CA PHE A 88 22.28 -9.85 10.26
C PHE A 88 22.49 -10.39 8.83
N ALA A 89 21.76 -11.46 8.47
CA ALA A 89 21.79 -12.02 7.13
C ALA A 89 20.84 -11.31 6.16
N ASN A 90 19.77 -10.70 6.68
CA ASN A 90 18.80 -9.90 5.94
C ASN A 90 18.48 -8.60 6.70
N PRO A 91 19.26 -7.53 6.48
CA PRO A 91 19.12 -6.27 7.20
C PRO A 91 17.73 -5.62 7.09
N SER A 92 16.98 -5.89 6.02
CA SER A 92 15.63 -5.32 5.86
C SER A 92 14.56 -5.95 6.75
N VAL A 93 14.92 -6.97 7.54
CA VAL A 93 14.01 -7.52 8.56
C VAL A 93 13.79 -6.50 9.67
N VAL A 94 14.78 -5.66 9.99
CA VAL A 94 14.66 -4.57 10.95
C VAL A 94 15.18 -3.29 10.29
N SER A 95 14.26 -2.54 9.70
CA SER A 95 14.61 -1.35 8.93
C SER A 95 13.56 -0.25 8.99
N LEU A 96 14.03 0.98 8.76
CA LEU A 96 13.19 2.13 8.47
C LEU A 96 13.41 2.54 7.02
N GLU A 97 12.32 2.67 6.26
CA GLU A 97 12.32 3.05 4.86
C GLU A 97 11.60 4.39 4.69
N ILE A 98 12.25 5.35 4.02
CA ILE A 98 11.66 6.64 3.64
C ILE A 98 11.64 6.72 2.12
N MET A 99 10.48 6.96 1.54
CA MET A 99 10.16 6.77 0.13
C MET A 99 9.39 7.99 -0.42
N PRO A 100 10.05 9.13 -0.66
CA PRO A 100 9.45 10.25 -1.41
C PRO A 100 9.34 9.88 -2.89
N HIS A 101 8.14 9.50 -3.33
CA HIS A 101 7.87 9.19 -4.74
C HIS A 101 7.05 10.30 -5.38
N LEU A 102 7.34 10.57 -6.65
CA LEU A 102 6.58 11.46 -7.51
C LEU A 102 6.11 10.67 -8.73
N GLY A 103 4.87 10.88 -9.14
CA GLY A 103 4.26 10.32 -10.33
C GLY A 103 3.83 11.41 -11.29
N ILE A 104 3.92 11.13 -12.58
CA ILE A 104 3.43 12.00 -13.64
C ILE A 104 2.67 11.19 -14.68
N ASN A 105 1.62 11.79 -15.22
CA ASN A 105 0.97 11.34 -16.45
C ASN A 105 0.69 12.56 -17.32
N PRO A 106 1.68 13.08 -18.07
CA PRO A 106 1.49 14.28 -18.87
C PRO A 106 0.45 14.07 -19.97
N PRO A 107 -0.41 15.06 -20.25
CA PRO A 107 -0.49 16.39 -19.64
C PRO A 107 -1.45 16.49 -18.44
N ASP A 108 -1.96 15.38 -17.93
CA ASP A 108 -3.20 15.36 -17.17
C ASP A 108 -3.03 15.62 -15.66
N TYR A 109 -2.02 15.06 -15.01
CA TYR A 109 -1.84 15.24 -13.56
C TYR A 109 -0.45 14.89 -13.04
N TYR A 110 -0.21 15.35 -11.80
CA TYR A 110 0.95 15.09 -10.98
C TYR A 110 0.54 14.37 -9.70
N LEU A 111 1.40 13.48 -9.20
CA LEU A 111 1.17 12.68 -8.01
C LEU A 111 2.36 12.82 -7.06
N ALA A 112 2.11 13.12 -5.80
CA ALA A 112 3.12 13.07 -4.75
C ALA A 112 2.74 12.01 -3.72
N MET A 113 3.64 11.05 -3.50
CA MET A 113 3.43 9.89 -2.63
C MET A 113 4.57 9.71 -1.63
N PRO A 114 4.82 10.65 -0.69
CA PRO A 114 5.75 10.39 0.39
C PRO A 114 5.23 9.26 1.28
N ARG A 115 6.13 8.33 1.58
CA ARG A 115 5.84 7.11 2.33
C ARG A 115 6.94 6.82 3.34
N VAL A 116 6.56 6.32 4.51
CA VAL A 116 7.46 5.85 5.56
C VAL A 116 7.01 4.46 5.98
N ARG A 117 7.95 3.52 6.07
CA ARG A 117 7.67 2.14 6.49
C ARG A 117 8.68 1.70 7.55
N GLY A 118 8.17 1.13 8.63
CA GLY A 118 8.98 0.43 9.63
C GLY A 118 8.81 -1.08 9.48
N ASN A 119 9.91 -1.80 9.42
CA ASN A 119 9.95 -3.27 9.43
C ASN A 119 10.56 -3.75 10.75
N TRP A 120 9.92 -4.74 11.38
CA TRP A 120 10.39 -5.40 12.60
C TRP A 120 10.02 -6.89 12.59
N GLY A 121 10.87 -7.71 11.96
CA GLY A 121 10.67 -9.15 11.90
C GLY A 121 9.57 -9.55 10.91
N LEU A 122 8.60 -10.28 11.42
CA LEU A 122 7.34 -10.65 10.78
C LEU A 122 6.42 -9.45 10.56
N PHE A 123 6.55 -8.39 11.38
CA PHE A 123 5.63 -7.26 11.34
C PHE A 123 6.23 -6.06 10.62
N SER A 124 5.38 -5.28 9.97
CA SER A 124 5.71 -3.96 9.48
C SER A 124 4.50 -3.01 9.59
N THR A 125 4.77 -1.72 9.62
CA THR A 125 3.76 -0.65 9.55
C THR A 125 4.16 0.30 8.43
N ASP A 126 3.18 0.86 7.74
CA ASP A 126 3.40 1.67 6.55
C ASP A 126 2.43 2.83 6.50
N PHE A 127 2.99 4.04 6.44
CA PHE A 127 2.24 5.27 6.31
C PHE A 127 2.56 5.91 4.96
N ARG A 128 1.52 6.30 4.23
CA ARG A 128 1.63 6.95 2.93
C ARG A 128 0.66 8.11 2.83
N TYR A 129 1.17 9.28 2.44
CA TYR A 129 0.33 10.39 2.01
C TYR A 129 0.32 10.41 0.49
N ASN A 130 -0.87 10.49 -0.12
CA ASN A 130 -1.04 10.47 -1.56
C ASN A 130 -1.81 11.72 -2.00
N LEU A 131 -1.14 12.60 -2.74
CA LEU A 131 -1.62 13.88 -3.23
C LEU A 131 -1.64 13.87 -4.76
N LEU A 132 -2.84 13.83 -5.33
CA LEU A 132 -3.10 13.95 -6.77
C LEU A 132 -3.42 15.41 -7.10
N ILE A 133 -2.74 15.99 -8.09
CA ILE A 133 -2.89 17.37 -8.54
C ILE A 133 -3.19 17.36 -10.04
N GLU A 134 -4.31 17.94 -10.43
CA GLU A 134 -4.76 18.07 -11.82
C GLU A 134 -4.85 19.56 -12.19
N PRO A 135 -4.22 20.01 -13.30
CA PRO A 135 -4.43 21.35 -13.85
C PRO A 135 -5.88 21.51 -14.35
N ALA A 136 -6.50 22.64 -14.04
CA ALA A 136 -7.84 23.01 -14.48
C ALA A 136 -7.84 24.42 -15.10
N VAL A 137 -8.94 24.81 -15.77
CA VAL A 137 -9.07 26.14 -16.38
C VAL A 137 -8.95 27.25 -15.33
N GLU A 138 -9.44 27.02 -14.11
CA GLU A 138 -9.43 27.96 -12.99
C GLU A 138 -8.36 27.63 -11.93
N GLY A 139 -7.19 27.12 -12.35
CA GLY A 139 -6.06 26.82 -11.46
C GLY A 139 -5.80 25.33 -11.26
N TYR A 140 -5.69 24.87 -10.02
CA TYR A 140 -5.33 23.48 -9.71
C TYR A 140 -6.40 22.81 -8.85
N ARG A 141 -6.74 21.57 -9.21
CA ARG A 141 -7.59 20.69 -8.42
C ARG A 141 -6.72 19.66 -7.73
N SER A 142 -6.94 19.43 -6.45
CA SER A 142 -6.21 18.40 -5.70
C SER A 142 -7.12 17.43 -4.97
N PHE A 143 -6.66 16.19 -4.87
CA PHE A 143 -7.28 15.11 -4.12
C PHE A 143 -6.25 14.45 -3.21
N ARG A 144 -6.62 14.19 -1.96
CA ARG A 144 -5.68 13.76 -0.91
C ARG A 144 -6.21 12.53 -0.19
N THR A 145 -5.32 11.57 0.03
CA THR A 145 -5.57 10.40 0.87
C THR A 145 -4.41 10.19 1.84
N LEU A 146 -4.74 9.74 3.04
CA LEU A 146 -3.81 9.34 4.09
C LEU A 146 -4.00 7.85 4.34
N ASP A 147 -3.03 7.05 3.95
CA ASP A 147 -3.08 5.61 4.07
C ASP A 147 -2.18 5.17 5.20
N TRP A 148 -2.74 4.44 6.15
CA TRP A 148 -1.98 3.81 7.22
C TRP A 148 -2.30 2.31 7.26
N GLN A 149 -1.35 1.52 6.80
CA GLN A 149 -1.32 0.08 7.01
C GLN A 149 -0.73 -0.18 8.39
N ILE A 150 -1.60 -0.27 9.39
CA ILE A 150 -1.23 -0.46 10.80
C ILE A 150 -0.43 -1.76 10.97
N LEU A 151 -0.84 -2.81 10.27
CA LEU A 151 -0.26 -4.13 10.37
C LEU A 151 -0.01 -4.73 9.01
N GLN A 152 1.24 -5.03 8.72
CA GLN A 152 1.68 -5.83 7.60
C GLN A 152 2.42 -7.07 8.12
N LEU A 153 2.08 -8.22 7.56
CA LEU A 153 2.76 -9.48 7.76
C LEU A 153 3.74 -9.70 6.62
N ASN A 154 5.02 -9.66 6.94
CA ASN A 154 6.09 -10.13 6.07
C ASN A 154 6.02 -11.64 6.04
N LEU A 155 5.20 -12.28 5.20
CA LEU A 155 5.03 -13.74 5.21
C LEU A 155 6.31 -14.43 4.73
N VAL A 156 6.78 -14.11 3.53
CA VAL A 156 8.06 -14.61 3.01
C VAL A 156 9.09 -13.50 3.19
N THR A 157 10.23 -13.80 3.81
CA THR A 157 11.31 -12.84 4.00
C THR A 157 12.65 -13.54 3.81
N THR A 158 12.92 -13.89 2.57
CA THR A 158 14.24 -14.39 2.16
C THR A 158 15.10 -13.21 1.75
N ARG A 159 16.41 -13.43 1.56
CA ARG A 159 17.29 -12.38 1.03
C ARG A 159 16.86 -11.89 -0.37
N PRO A 160 16.53 -12.77 -1.33
CA PRO A 160 16.16 -12.31 -2.68
C PRO A 160 14.68 -11.95 -2.83
N VAL A 161 13.78 -12.41 -1.95
CA VAL A 161 12.33 -12.23 -2.13
C VAL A 161 11.64 -11.98 -0.79
N THR A 162 10.78 -10.96 -0.77
CA THR A 162 9.88 -10.63 0.32
C THR A 162 8.45 -10.59 -0.19
N PHE A 163 7.54 -11.34 0.44
CA PHE A 163 6.10 -11.25 0.21
C PHE A 163 5.43 -10.72 1.47
N ARG A 164 4.53 -9.75 1.31
CA ARG A 164 3.79 -9.13 2.41
C ARG A 164 2.31 -9.06 2.11
N VAL A 165 1.54 -9.19 3.18
CA VAL A 165 0.11 -8.87 3.20
C VAL A 165 -0.15 -7.87 4.30
N GLY A 166 -1.06 -6.94 4.09
CA GLY A 166 -1.30 -5.83 5.00
C GLY A 166 -2.77 -5.49 5.16
N THR A 167 -3.11 -4.93 6.31
CA THR A 167 -4.39 -4.29 6.58
C THR A 167 -4.19 -2.96 7.30
N GLY A 168 -5.14 -2.06 7.09
CA GLY A 168 -5.22 -0.77 7.75
C GLY A 168 -6.37 0.05 7.20
N PHE A 169 -6.16 1.35 7.08
CA PHE A 169 -7.19 2.27 6.60
C PHE A 169 -6.64 3.35 5.67
N SER A 170 -7.50 3.86 4.82
CA SER A 170 -7.27 5.03 3.97
C SER A 170 -8.27 6.10 4.33
N HIS A 171 -7.79 7.26 4.79
CA HIS A 171 -8.59 8.42 5.07
C HIS A 171 -8.60 9.36 3.87
N GLU A 172 -9.78 9.61 3.32
CA GLU A 172 -9.99 10.46 2.16
C GLU A 172 -10.49 11.85 2.56
N SER A 173 -9.81 12.90 2.07
CA SER A 173 -10.15 14.27 2.46
C SER A 173 -11.47 14.79 1.87
N ALA A 174 -11.90 14.28 0.70
CA ALA A 174 -13.09 14.78 0.02
C ALA A 174 -14.39 14.35 0.74
N ALA A 175 -14.53 13.05 1.02
CA ALA A 175 -15.63 12.54 1.85
C ALA A 175 -15.42 12.75 3.36
N ARG A 176 -14.20 13.07 3.82
CA ARG A 176 -13.80 13.05 5.24
C ARG A 176 -14.09 11.69 5.90
N ARG A 177 -13.76 10.61 5.19
CA ARG A 177 -14.07 9.23 5.59
C ARG A 177 -12.84 8.35 5.60
N ALA A 178 -12.87 7.35 6.47
CA ALA A 178 -11.89 6.27 6.49
C ALA A 178 -12.49 5.01 5.87
N PHE A 179 -11.69 4.31 5.08
CA PHE A 179 -12.04 3.06 4.44
C PHE A 179 -11.02 2.00 4.85
N HIS A 180 -11.47 0.76 5.03
CA HIS A 180 -10.53 -0.34 5.29
C HIS A 180 -9.69 -0.60 4.04
N GLU A 181 -8.37 -0.72 4.19
CA GLU A 181 -7.44 -0.96 3.10
C GLU A 181 -6.67 -2.27 3.32
N SER A 182 -6.66 -3.12 2.31
CA SER A 182 -5.80 -4.31 2.25
C SER A 182 -4.68 -4.12 1.23
N THR A 183 -3.49 -4.61 1.57
CA THR A 183 -2.29 -4.52 0.72
C THR A 183 -1.67 -5.89 0.48
N PHE A 184 -1.20 -6.14 -0.73
CA PHE A 184 -0.41 -7.31 -1.12
C PHE A 184 0.84 -6.80 -1.84
N ALA A 185 2.03 -7.18 -1.36
CA ALA A 185 3.28 -6.70 -1.94
C ALA A 185 4.25 -7.85 -2.14
N LEU A 186 4.90 -7.87 -3.30
CA LEU A 186 5.99 -8.76 -3.63
C LEU A 186 7.20 -7.91 -4.00
N GLU A 187 8.31 -8.11 -3.30
CA GLU A 187 9.57 -7.41 -3.54
C GLU A 187 10.67 -8.42 -3.79
N GLY A 188 11.57 -8.11 -4.71
CA GLY A 188 12.75 -8.91 -5.00
C GLY A 188 14.03 -8.10 -4.99
N ARG A 189 15.13 -8.76 -4.62
CA ARG A 189 16.49 -8.21 -4.63
C ARG A 189 17.44 -9.14 -5.38
N LEU A 190 18.30 -8.53 -6.18
CA LEU A 190 19.28 -9.18 -7.04
C LEU A 190 20.65 -8.53 -6.83
N LYS A 191 21.71 -9.25 -7.23
CA LYS A 191 23.11 -8.77 -7.20
C LYS A 191 23.52 -8.18 -5.83
N ALA A 192 23.38 -8.98 -4.77
CA ALA A 192 23.72 -8.54 -3.41
C ALA A 192 23.04 -7.21 -3.00
N ASP A 193 21.75 -7.09 -3.31
CA ASP A 193 20.88 -5.94 -2.98
C ASP A 193 21.11 -4.66 -3.83
N GLN A 194 21.98 -4.68 -4.84
CA GLN A 194 22.19 -3.53 -5.73
C GLN A 194 20.98 -3.23 -6.63
N LEU A 195 20.25 -4.25 -7.05
CA LEU A 195 19.07 -4.12 -7.90
C LEU A 195 17.87 -4.71 -7.17
N GLY A 196 16.79 -3.95 -7.08
CA GLY A 196 15.53 -4.42 -6.54
C GLY A 196 14.38 -4.22 -7.50
N TRP A 197 13.30 -4.95 -7.28
CA TRP A 197 12.02 -4.74 -7.92
C TRP A 197 10.90 -4.93 -6.90
N GLY A 198 9.72 -4.39 -7.19
CA GLY A 198 8.55 -4.58 -6.36
C GLY A 198 7.26 -4.44 -7.17
N ALA A 199 6.28 -5.26 -6.83
CA ALA A 199 4.90 -5.14 -7.26
C ALA A 199 4.03 -4.99 -6.01
N GLU A 200 3.08 -4.07 -6.04
CA GLU A 200 2.18 -3.79 -4.92
C GLU A 200 0.75 -3.65 -5.44
N TYR A 201 -0.18 -4.36 -4.83
CA TYR A 201 -1.61 -4.23 -5.05
C TYR A 201 -2.28 -3.75 -3.76
N ARG A 202 -3.15 -2.75 -3.84
CA ARG A 202 -3.95 -2.26 -2.73
C ARG A 202 -5.41 -2.15 -3.12
N VAL A 203 -6.28 -2.36 -2.14
CA VAL A 203 -7.71 -2.17 -2.29
C VAL A 203 -8.29 -1.57 -1.02
N SER A 204 -9.03 -0.48 -1.18
CA SER A 204 -9.82 0.14 -0.13
C SER A 204 -11.29 -0.22 -0.35
N LYS A 205 -12.00 -0.63 0.71
CA LYS A 205 -13.41 -1.03 0.67
C LYS A 205 -14.21 -0.26 1.72
N ASP A 206 -15.37 0.24 1.30
CA ASP A 206 -16.43 0.69 2.18
C ASP A 206 -17.35 -0.51 2.46
N TYR A 207 -17.36 -1.03 3.68
CA TYR A 207 -18.17 -2.20 4.02
C TYR A 207 -19.65 -1.87 4.19
N GLU A 208 -20.00 -0.60 4.34
CA GLU A 208 -21.38 -0.17 4.58
C GLU A 208 -22.12 0.05 3.27
N THR A 209 -21.50 0.74 2.31
CA THR A 209 -22.09 0.97 0.98
C THR A 209 -21.71 -0.12 -0.03
N GLY A 210 -20.72 -0.96 0.29
CA GLY A 210 -20.15 -1.93 -0.65
C GLY A 210 -19.25 -1.29 -1.71
N ALA A 211 -19.07 0.03 -1.70
CA ALA A 211 -18.23 0.74 -2.64
C ALA A 211 -16.75 0.32 -2.51
N VAL A 212 -16.02 0.50 -3.60
CA VAL A 212 -14.56 0.31 -3.65
C VAL A 212 -13.91 1.65 -3.97
N PRO A 213 -13.65 2.49 -2.94
CA PRO A 213 -13.10 3.82 -3.12
C PRO A 213 -11.82 3.85 -3.94
N ARG A 214 -10.94 2.85 -3.77
CA ARG A 214 -9.69 2.77 -4.52
C ARG A 214 -9.22 1.33 -4.73
N ARG A 215 -8.79 1.03 -5.96
CA ARG A 215 -7.88 -0.08 -6.27
C ARG A 215 -6.60 0.49 -6.81
N GLU A 216 -5.47 -0.04 -6.41
CA GLU A 216 -4.16 0.42 -6.87
C GLU A 216 -3.27 -0.76 -7.20
N PHE A 217 -2.54 -0.65 -8.30
CA PHE A 217 -1.47 -1.55 -8.67
C PHE A 217 -0.25 -0.73 -9.04
N GLY A 218 0.92 -1.12 -8.55
CA GLY A 218 2.17 -0.45 -8.88
C GLY A 218 3.30 -1.45 -9.07
N VAL A 219 4.16 -1.18 -10.04
CA VAL A 219 5.42 -1.89 -10.24
C VAL A 219 6.57 -0.89 -10.17
N ARG A 220 7.70 -1.30 -9.60
CA ARG A 220 8.89 -0.46 -9.50
C ARG A 220 10.16 -1.29 -9.61
N GLY A 221 11.18 -0.70 -10.22
CA GLY A 221 12.57 -1.11 -10.12
C GLY A 221 13.33 -0.10 -9.27
N GLN A 222 14.34 -0.57 -8.55
CA GLN A 222 15.21 0.29 -7.76
C GLN A 222 16.68 -0.10 -7.93
N TYR A 223 17.56 0.89 -7.94
CA TYR A 223 18.99 0.71 -8.10
C TYR A 223 19.72 1.43 -6.96
N GLN A 224 20.60 0.70 -6.26
CA GLN A 224 21.41 1.26 -5.18
C GLN A 224 22.42 2.25 -5.76
N VAL A 225 22.35 3.49 -5.31
CA VAL A 225 23.25 4.56 -5.75
C VAL A 225 24.32 4.91 -4.71
N TRP A 226 24.05 4.65 -3.43
CA TRP A 226 25.04 4.86 -2.38
C TRP A 226 24.79 3.96 -1.16
N GLU A 227 25.84 3.72 -0.39
CA GLU A 227 25.81 2.96 0.87
C GLU A 227 26.81 3.60 1.85
N ARG A 228 26.34 3.90 3.07
CA ARG A 228 27.17 4.46 4.15
C ARG A 228 26.77 3.82 5.47
N GLY A 229 27.60 2.88 5.93
CA GLY A 229 27.34 2.14 7.16
C GLY A 229 26.01 1.37 7.07
N LYS A 230 25.06 1.69 7.95
CA LYS A 230 23.73 1.04 7.98
C LYS A 230 22.70 1.67 7.05
N THR A 231 23.04 2.73 6.34
CA THR A 231 22.12 3.46 5.47
C THR A 231 22.44 3.22 4.00
N ARG A 232 21.41 2.93 3.21
CA ARG A 232 21.49 2.74 1.76
C ARG A 232 20.51 3.65 1.05
N GLY A 233 20.93 4.21 -0.08
CA GLY A 233 20.08 5.01 -0.95
C GLY A 233 19.85 4.33 -2.29
N TYR A 234 18.61 4.37 -2.74
CA TYR A 234 18.17 3.79 -4.00
C TYR A 234 17.49 4.85 -4.85
N LEU A 235 17.79 4.86 -6.15
CA LEU A 235 16.93 5.50 -7.14
C LEU A 235 15.83 4.52 -7.54
N MET A 236 14.61 5.03 -7.65
CA MET A 236 13.43 4.25 -8.00
C MET A 236 12.81 4.78 -9.30
N LEU A 237 12.39 3.84 -10.16
CA LEU A 237 11.57 4.11 -11.34
C LEU A 237 10.50 3.03 -11.46
N GLY A 238 9.27 3.39 -11.83
CA GLY A 238 8.17 2.45 -11.92
C GLY A 238 6.96 3.01 -12.63
N GLY A 239 5.89 2.22 -12.62
CA GLY A 239 4.56 2.62 -13.08
C GLY A 239 3.53 2.34 -12.01
N PHE A 240 2.42 3.07 -12.05
CA PHE A 240 1.28 2.86 -11.17
C PHE A 240 -0.02 2.98 -11.94
N PHE A 241 -1.07 2.37 -11.40
CA PHE A 241 -2.44 2.45 -11.86
C PHE A 241 -3.36 2.46 -10.65
N GLN A 242 -4.24 3.45 -10.57
CA GLN A 242 -5.21 3.66 -9.51
C GLN A 242 -6.59 3.78 -10.16
N ARG A 243 -7.57 3.03 -9.65
CA ARG A 243 -8.97 3.13 -10.06
C ARG A 243 -9.81 3.58 -8.86
N TYR A 244 -10.38 4.76 -8.96
CA TYR A 244 -11.20 5.37 -7.93
C TYR A 244 -12.69 5.12 -8.19
N TYR A 245 -13.40 4.64 -7.16
CA TYR A 245 -14.83 4.35 -7.17
C TYR A 245 -15.30 3.53 -8.38
N GLY A 246 -14.42 2.66 -8.92
CA GLY A 246 -14.69 1.89 -10.13
C GLY A 246 -14.86 2.70 -11.43
N ARG A 247 -14.75 4.03 -11.40
CA ARG A 247 -15.12 4.92 -12.52
C ARG A 247 -13.98 5.77 -13.07
N VAL A 248 -13.00 6.13 -12.25
CA VAL A 248 -11.92 7.05 -12.64
C VAL A 248 -10.59 6.32 -12.60
N ASN A 249 -9.88 6.28 -13.72
CA ASN A 249 -8.60 5.61 -13.86
C ASN A 249 -7.48 6.66 -13.89
N VAL A 250 -6.47 6.47 -13.05
CA VAL A 250 -5.31 7.33 -12.86
C VAL A 250 -4.08 6.43 -12.90
N GLY A 251 -3.34 6.37 -14.02
CA GLY A 251 -2.07 5.66 -14.12
C GLY A 251 -0.96 6.49 -14.77
N GLY A 252 0.29 6.22 -14.40
CA GLY A 252 1.43 6.97 -14.91
C GLY A 252 2.77 6.36 -14.55
N ILE A 253 3.83 7.10 -14.85
CA ILE A 253 5.21 6.74 -14.47
C ILE A 253 5.51 7.40 -13.13
N GLN A 254 6.20 6.68 -12.25
CA GLN A 254 6.66 7.20 -10.98
C GLN A 254 8.17 7.04 -10.83
N GLY A 255 8.79 7.98 -10.12
CA GLY A 255 10.19 7.92 -9.75
C GLY A 255 10.42 8.54 -8.38
N GLY A 256 11.60 8.30 -7.82
CA GLY A 256 11.93 8.88 -6.52
C GLY A 256 13.20 8.30 -5.92
N ILE A 257 13.37 8.57 -4.63
CA ILE A 257 14.48 8.04 -3.83
C ILE A 257 13.89 7.15 -2.76
N THR A 258 14.56 6.05 -2.45
CA THR A 258 14.28 5.24 -1.26
C THR A 258 15.50 5.23 -0.37
N LEU A 259 15.33 5.66 0.88
CA LEU A 259 16.34 5.59 1.92
C LEU A 259 16.01 4.42 2.83
N VAL A 260 16.95 3.51 3.03
CA VAL A 260 16.80 2.35 3.92
C VAL A 260 17.83 2.45 5.02
N MET A 261 17.37 2.49 6.27
CA MET A 261 18.20 2.49 7.47
C MET A 261 18.02 1.13 8.17
N ASN A 262 19.07 0.34 8.24
CA ASN A 262 19.03 -0.97 8.90
C ASN A 262 19.51 -0.86 10.36
N ASN A 263 19.07 -1.79 11.21
CA ASN A 263 19.59 -1.94 12.58
C ASN A 263 20.55 -3.14 12.70
#